data_AF-A0A257TEB8-F1
#
_entry.id   AF-A0A257TEB8-F1
#
_cell.length_a   1.000
_cell.length_b   1.000
_cell.length_c   1.000
_cell.angle_alpha   90.00
_cell.angle_beta   90.00
_cell.angle_gamma   90.00
#
_symmetry.space_group_name_H-M   'P 1'
#
loop_
_entity.id
_entity.type
_entity.pdbx_description
1 polymer ?
#
loop_
_entity_poly.entity_id
_entity_poly.type
_entity_poly.pdbx_seq_one_letter_code
_entity_poly.pdbx_strand_id
1 'polypeptide(L)'
;MSLWKIAWRSIEQRALASCLTAVSMALGVALVVTVLVLHSVVDHYFRHSAQGYDMIVGATKGGRLQLVLNTVYHLSQPVENLPYRFYKEFLKDGEHPGKFASLVDVAVPLCLGDSYEEFRVVGTTPAMFEAWAPYQVYEFAAGRNFKQENFFEGVIGS
;
A
#
# COMPACT_ATOMS: atom_id res chain seq x y z
N MET A 1 -40.14 -43.50 -12.76
CA MET A 1 -39.52 -42.71 -11.66
C MET A 1 -38.25 -42.07 -12.19
N SER A 2 -38.00 -40.77 -11.94
CA SER A 2 -36.77 -40.14 -12.45
C SER A 2 -35.55 -40.59 -11.65
N LEU A 3 -34.42 -40.78 -12.33
CA LEU A 3 -33.13 -41.15 -11.74
C LEU A 3 -32.70 -40.17 -10.62
N TRP A 4 -32.99 -38.88 -10.82
CA TRP A 4 -32.79 -37.82 -9.82
C TRP A 4 -33.49 -38.10 -8.48
N LYS A 5 -34.73 -38.59 -8.51
CA LYS A 5 -35.53 -38.85 -7.30
C LYS A 5 -34.99 -40.06 -6.52
N ILE A 6 -34.38 -41.02 -7.22
CA ILE A 6 -33.71 -42.19 -6.62
C ILE A 6 -32.40 -41.76 -5.97
N ALA A 7 -31.59 -40.96 -6.66
CA ALA A 7 -30.33 -40.42 -6.12
C ALA A 7 -30.55 -39.59 -4.84
N TRP A 8 -31.56 -38.72 -4.83
CA TRP A 8 -31.90 -37.90 -3.65
C TRP A 8 -32.31 -38.74 -2.44
N ARG A 9 -33.19 -39.73 -2.63
CA ARG A 9 -33.61 -40.66 -1.57
C ARG A 9 -32.44 -41.50 -1.03
N SER A 10 -31.47 -41.83 -1.87
CA SER A 10 -30.25 -42.54 -1.46
C SER A 10 -29.38 -41.68 -0.51
N ILE A 11 -29.26 -40.38 -0.80
CA ILE A 11 -28.55 -39.43 0.07
C ILE A 11 -29.28 -39.27 1.40
N GLU A 12 -30.61 -39.15 1.41
CA GLU A 12 -31.40 -39.08 2.65
C GLU A 12 -31.26 -40.35 3.51
N GLN A 13 -31.27 -41.55 2.89
CA GLN A 13 -31.09 -42.81 3.62
C GLN A 13 -29.71 -42.94 4.29
N ARG A 14 -28.68 -42.28 3.77
CA ARG A 14 -27.31 -42.28 4.31
C ARG A 14 -26.82 -40.88 4.67
N ALA A 15 -27.74 -40.04 5.19
CA ALA A 15 -27.52 -38.60 5.37
C ALA A 15 -26.25 -38.25 6.14
N LEU A 16 -25.92 -38.95 7.23
CA LEU A 16 -24.72 -38.69 8.02
C LEU A 16 -23.43 -38.94 7.22
N ALA A 17 -23.32 -40.09 6.56
CA ALA A 17 -22.14 -40.45 5.78
C ALA A 17 -21.98 -39.52 4.57
N SER A 18 -23.09 -39.22 3.87
CA SER A 18 -23.09 -38.28 2.73
C SER A 18 -22.78 -36.84 3.14
N CYS A 19 -23.22 -36.40 4.32
CA CYS A 19 -22.87 -35.08 4.85
C CYS A 19 -21.38 -34.99 5.20
N LEU A 20 -20.84 -36.02 5.87
CA LEU A 20 -19.43 -36.03 6.27
C LEU A 20 -18.49 -36.03 5.05
N THR A 21 -18.84 -36.75 3.98
CA THR A 21 -18.09 -36.70 2.72
C THR A 21 -18.23 -35.37 2.00
N ALA A 22 -19.43 -34.78 1.98
CA ALA A 22 -19.65 -33.45 1.40
C ALA A 22 -18.85 -32.37 2.13
N VAL A 23 -18.84 -32.38 3.46
CA VAL A 23 -18.04 -31.45 4.28
C VAL A 23 -16.55 -31.66 4.04
N SER A 24 -16.09 -32.90 3.96
CA SER A 24 -14.68 -33.20 3.68
C SER A 24 -14.25 -32.66 2.31
N MET A 25 -15.05 -32.86 1.26
CA MET A 25 -14.80 -32.27 -0.07
C MET A 25 -14.87 -30.74 -0.04
N ALA A 26 -15.87 -30.17 0.65
CA ALA A 26 -16.03 -28.73 0.78
C ALA A 26 -14.83 -28.08 1.47
N LEU A 27 -14.29 -28.67 2.54
CA LEU A 27 -13.08 -28.18 3.21
C LEU A 27 -11.86 -28.23 2.30
N GLY A 28 -11.69 -29.30 1.51
CA GLY A 28 -10.60 -29.40 0.54
C GLY A 28 -10.66 -28.31 -0.52
N VAL A 29 -11.84 -28.08 -1.09
CA VAL A 29 -12.04 -27.02 -2.09
C VAL A 29 -11.89 -25.64 -1.45
N ALA A 30 -12.47 -25.41 -0.27
CA ALA A 30 -12.40 -24.13 0.43
C ALA A 30 -10.95 -23.74 0.75
N LEU A 31 -10.11 -24.69 1.16
CA LEU A 31 -8.69 -24.44 1.40
C LEU A 31 -8.00 -23.92 0.12
N VAL A 32 -8.19 -24.62 -1.01
CA VAL A 32 -7.58 -24.25 -2.29
C VAL A 32 -8.06 -22.86 -2.73
N VAL A 33 -9.37 -22.61 -2.67
CA VAL A 33 -9.95 -21.31 -3.02
C VAL A 33 -9.40 -20.20 -2.12
N THR A 34 -9.30 -20.44 -0.81
CA THR A 34 -8.81 -19.46 0.16
C THR A 34 -7.37 -19.04 -0.16
N VAL A 35 -6.50 -20.00 -0.47
CA VAL A 35 -5.10 -19.72 -0.84
C VAL A 35 -5.03 -18.88 -2.12
N LEU A 36 -5.82 -19.22 -3.13
CA LEU A 36 -5.86 -18.48 -4.40
C LEU A 36 -6.37 -17.05 -4.22
N VAL A 37 -7.45 -16.87 -3.45
CA VAL A 37 -8.02 -15.55 -3.16
C VAL A 37 -7.03 -14.72 -2.36
N LEU A 38 -6.44 -15.27 -1.30
CA LEU A 38 -5.48 -14.56 -0.47
C LEU A 38 -4.25 -14.12 -1.28
N HIS A 39 -3.73 -14.99 -2.14
CA HIS A 39 -2.65 -14.63 -3.06
C HIS A 39 -3.04 -13.47 -3.98
N SER A 40 -4.23 -13.52 -4.58
CA SER A 40 -4.70 -12.47 -5.48
C SER A 40 -4.92 -11.14 -4.76
N VAL A 41 -5.46 -11.16 -3.55
CA VAL A 41 -5.68 -9.94 -2.74
C VAL A 41 -4.34 -9.30 -2.37
N VAL A 42 -3.38 -10.12 -1.93
CA VAL A 42 -2.04 -9.63 -1.58
C VAL A 42 -1.34 -9.03 -2.81
N ASP A 43 -1.28 -9.75 -3.93
CA ASP A 43 -0.64 -9.22 -5.15
C ASP A 43 -1.31 -7.92 -5.64
N HIS A 44 -2.64 -7.86 -5.61
CA HIS A 44 -3.37 -6.66 -5.98
C HIS A 44 -3.06 -5.48 -5.05
N TYR A 45 -3.04 -5.69 -3.73
CA TYR A 45 -2.75 -4.66 -2.73
C TYR A 45 -1.35 -4.06 -2.94
N PHE A 46 -0.33 -4.90 -3.15
CA PHE A 46 1.03 -4.43 -3.43
C PHE A 46 1.12 -3.71 -4.79
N ARG A 47 0.48 -4.22 -5.85
CA ARG A 47 0.52 -3.56 -7.16
C ARG A 47 -0.18 -2.22 -7.20
N HIS A 48 -1.27 -2.04 -6.45
CA HIS A 48 -2.03 -0.79 -6.43
C HIS A 48 -1.34 0.27 -5.57
N SER A 49 -0.81 -0.13 -4.40
CA SER A 49 -0.16 0.82 -3.47
C SER A 49 1.19 1.34 -3.99
N ALA A 50 1.87 0.61 -4.87
CA ALA A 50 3.12 1.06 -5.49
C ALA A 50 2.93 2.00 -6.69
N GLN A 51 1.70 2.33 -7.07
CA GLN A 51 1.44 3.22 -8.20
C GLN A 51 1.82 4.67 -7.86
N GLY A 52 2.32 5.41 -8.86
CA GLY A 52 2.69 6.81 -8.70
C GLY A 52 4.13 7.09 -8.25
N TYR A 53 4.97 6.06 -8.03
CA TYR A 53 6.40 6.22 -7.73
C TYR A 53 7.26 5.74 -8.90
N ASP A 54 7.93 6.65 -9.61
CA ASP A 54 8.88 6.28 -10.66
C ASP A 54 10.25 5.86 -10.09
N MET A 55 10.66 6.48 -8.98
CA MET A 55 11.94 6.22 -8.33
C MET A 55 11.89 6.51 -6.84
N ILE A 56 12.50 5.62 -6.06
CA ILE A 56 12.68 5.80 -4.61
C ILE A 56 14.17 5.97 -4.35
N VAL A 57 14.53 7.08 -3.70
CA VAL A 57 15.89 7.40 -3.30
C VAL A 57 15.98 7.35 -1.78
N GLY A 58 16.90 6.55 -1.26
CA GLY A 58 17.10 6.37 0.17
C GLY A 58 18.57 6.20 0.50
N ALA A 59 18.90 6.20 1.79
CA ALA A 59 20.26 5.96 2.22
C ALA A 59 20.77 4.59 1.78
N THR A 60 22.07 4.51 1.49
CA THR A 60 22.74 3.30 1.01
C THR A 60 22.86 2.22 2.08
N LYS A 61 22.71 2.57 3.37
CA LYS A 61 22.73 1.62 4.48
C LYS A 61 21.35 1.00 4.68
N GLY A 62 21.07 -0.09 3.97
CA GLY A 62 19.83 -0.85 4.12
C GLY A 62 19.58 -1.76 2.92
N GLY A 63 18.61 -2.67 3.04
CA GLY A 63 18.17 -3.49 1.90
C GLY A 63 17.26 -2.69 0.96
N ARG A 64 17.37 -2.90 -0.36
CA ARG A 64 16.48 -2.25 -1.35
C ARG A 64 14.99 -2.51 -1.06
N LEU A 65 14.67 -3.74 -0.67
CA LEU A 65 13.30 -4.12 -0.27
C LEU A 65 12.85 -3.35 0.98
N GLN A 66 13.73 -3.17 1.96
CA GLN A 66 13.41 -2.43 3.17
C GLN A 66 13.06 -0.98 2.86
N LEU A 67 13.82 -0.34 1.97
CA LEU A 67 13.53 1.02 1.51
C LEU A 67 12.14 1.10 0.86
N VAL A 68 11.80 0.18 -0.04
CA VAL A 68 10.46 0.16 -0.68
C VAL A 68 9.35 -0.09 0.35
N LEU A 69 9.50 -1.08 1.22
CA LEU A 69 8.52 -1.41 2.26
C LEU A 69 8.35 -0.27 3.27
N ASN A 70 9.41 0.48 3.54
CA ASN A 70 9.37 1.65 4.42
C ASN A 70 8.67 2.83 3.73
N THR A 71 9.11 3.21 2.53
CA THR A 71 8.65 4.42 1.85
C THR A 71 7.23 4.30 1.31
N VAL A 72 6.87 3.17 0.69
CA VAL A 72 5.58 3.00 0.00
C VAL A 72 4.51 2.43 0.92
N TYR A 73 4.88 1.48 1.78
CA TYR A 73 3.92 0.73 2.59
C TYR A 73 3.96 1.08 4.08
N HIS A 74 4.96 1.85 4.51
CA HIS A 74 5.19 2.16 5.92
C HIS A 74 5.27 0.89 6.81
N LEU A 75 5.77 -0.24 6.30
CA LEU A 75 5.78 -1.55 6.99
C LEU A 75 7.13 -1.90 7.65
N SER A 76 8.16 -1.06 7.56
CA SER A 76 9.49 -1.35 8.10
C SER A 76 10.03 -0.24 9.00
N GLN A 77 11.15 -0.50 9.67
CA GLN A 77 11.87 0.53 10.44
C GLN A 77 12.52 1.55 9.50
N PRO A 78 12.54 2.85 9.87
CA PRO A 78 13.23 3.89 9.12
C PRO A 78 14.68 3.49 8.81
N VAL A 79 15.08 3.73 7.57
CA VAL A 79 16.47 3.63 7.13
C VAL A 79 17.21 4.89 7.60
N GLU A 80 18.55 4.92 7.50
CA GLU A 80 19.34 6.13 7.75
C GLU A 80 18.78 7.35 6.97
N ASN A 81 18.74 8.51 7.62
CA ASN A 81 18.21 9.73 7.03
C ASN A 81 19.16 10.27 5.95
N LEU A 82 18.60 10.68 4.82
CA LEU A 82 19.33 11.44 3.81
C LEU A 82 19.43 12.91 4.22
N PRO A 83 20.63 13.54 4.15
CA PRO A 83 20.77 14.96 4.39
C PRO A 83 19.90 15.80 3.45
N TYR A 84 19.20 16.82 3.98
CA TYR A 84 18.29 17.69 3.23
C TYR A 84 18.93 18.36 1.99
N ARG A 85 20.25 18.54 1.99
CA ARG A 85 20.99 19.04 0.82
C ARG A 85 20.76 18.20 -0.44
N PHE A 86 20.64 16.87 -0.31
CA PHE A 86 20.40 15.98 -1.44
C PHE A 86 19.01 16.18 -2.01
N TYR A 87 18.01 16.40 -1.16
CA TYR A 87 16.66 16.74 -1.60
C TYR A 87 16.65 18.01 -2.46
N LYS A 88 17.40 19.04 -2.04
CA LYS A 88 17.54 20.28 -2.82
C LYS A 88 18.17 20.09 -4.21
N GLU A 89 18.94 19.02 -4.45
CA GLU A 89 19.49 18.73 -5.79
C GLU A 89 18.41 18.32 -6.81
N PHE A 90 17.21 17.97 -6.35
CA PHE A 90 16.06 17.61 -7.19
C PHE A 90 15.05 18.75 -7.34
N LEU A 91 15.22 19.87 -6.63
CA LEU A 91 14.29 20.99 -6.66
C LEU A 91 14.65 22.01 -7.74
N LYS A 92 13.60 22.57 -8.36
CA LYS A 92 13.69 23.68 -9.32
C LYS A 92 13.72 25.06 -8.64
N ASP A 93 13.52 25.11 -7.33
CA ASP A 93 13.35 26.36 -6.58
C ASP A 93 14.70 27.00 -6.18
N GLY A 94 14.91 28.26 -6.58
CA GLY A 94 16.06 29.09 -6.18
C GLY A 94 16.85 29.71 -7.35
N GLU A 95 17.88 30.50 -7.05
CA GLU A 95 18.77 31.09 -8.07
C GLU A 95 19.64 30.06 -8.82
N HIS A 96 19.83 28.88 -8.22
CA HIS A 96 20.59 27.77 -8.80
C HIS A 96 19.78 26.48 -8.70
N PRO A 97 19.14 26.03 -9.80
CA PRO A 97 18.38 24.78 -9.78
C PRO A 97 19.29 23.61 -9.48
N GLY A 98 18.76 22.63 -8.75
CA GLY A 98 19.48 21.42 -8.41
C GLY A 98 19.94 20.65 -9.66
N LYS A 99 21.02 19.87 -9.52
CA LYS A 99 21.64 19.12 -10.62
C LYS A 99 20.65 18.21 -11.37
N PHE A 100 19.66 17.67 -10.66
CA PHE A 100 18.67 16.73 -11.20
C PHE A 100 17.31 17.35 -11.45
N ALA A 101 17.15 18.66 -11.17
CA ALA A 101 15.86 19.35 -11.23
C ALA A 101 15.23 19.33 -12.64
N SER A 102 16.03 19.25 -13.71
CA SER A 102 15.51 19.13 -15.08
C SER A 102 14.98 17.74 -15.43
N LEU A 103 15.35 16.71 -14.67
CA LEU A 103 14.99 15.31 -14.91
C LEU A 103 13.81 14.84 -14.03
N VAL A 104 13.41 15.66 -13.06
CA VAL A 104 12.37 15.33 -12.09
C VAL A 104 11.23 16.33 -12.22
N ASP A 105 10.02 15.81 -12.32
CA ASP A 105 8.83 16.65 -12.35
C ASP A 105 8.47 17.12 -10.94
N VAL A 106 8.32 16.16 -10.02
CA VAL A 106 8.10 16.43 -8.60
C VAL A 106 8.98 15.54 -7.72
N ALA A 107 9.54 16.13 -6.66
CA ALA A 107 10.27 15.42 -5.62
C ALA A 107 9.57 15.61 -4.26
N VAL A 108 9.12 14.51 -3.67
CA VAL A 108 8.46 14.51 -2.36
C VAL A 108 9.41 13.92 -1.32
N PRO A 109 9.82 14.67 -0.29
CA PRO A 109 10.63 14.14 0.79
C PRO A 109 9.75 13.37 1.77
N LEU A 110 10.25 12.26 2.28
CA LEU A 110 9.56 11.43 3.26
C LEU A 110 10.49 11.20 4.45
N CYS A 111 10.00 11.53 5.64
CA CYS A 111 10.68 11.30 6.91
C CYS A 111 9.76 10.50 7.82
N LEU A 112 10.20 9.29 8.18
CA LEU A 112 9.49 8.38 9.05
C LEU A 112 10.32 8.19 10.32
N GLY A 113 9.68 8.15 11.49
CA GLY A 113 10.42 8.05 12.74
C GLY A 113 9.56 7.96 13.99
N ASP A 114 8.37 8.56 13.94
CA ASP A 114 7.45 8.58 15.08
C ASP A 114 6.13 7.89 14.73
N SER A 115 5.36 7.53 15.75
CA SER A 115 4.04 6.93 15.62
C SER A 115 3.17 7.41 16.77
N TYR A 116 1.96 7.83 16.44
CA TYR A 116 0.94 8.19 17.41
C TYR A 116 -0.12 7.08 17.44
N GLU A 117 -0.17 6.33 18.54
CA GLU A 117 -0.98 5.12 18.66
C GLU A 117 -0.72 4.13 17.49
N GLU A 118 -1.72 3.83 16.67
CA GLU A 118 -1.60 2.94 15.51
C GLU A 118 -1.21 3.69 14.22
N PHE A 119 -1.12 5.03 14.27
CA PHE A 119 -0.87 5.87 13.10
C PHE A 119 0.59 6.27 13.01
N ARG A 120 1.21 6.01 11.86
CA ARG A 120 2.57 6.47 11.59
C ARG A 120 2.57 7.96 11.25
N VAL A 121 3.47 8.69 11.89
CA VAL A 121 3.67 10.11 11.59
C VAL A 121 4.67 10.21 10.44
N VAL A 122 4.22 10.82 9.34
CA VAL A 122 5.03 11.01 8.13
C VAL A 122 5.32 12.50 7.96
N GLY A 123 6.59 12.88 8.05
CA GLY A 123 7.05 14.21 7.71
C GLY A 123 7.23 14.33 6.20
N THR A 124 6.50 15.25 5.57
CA THR A 124 6.52 15.45 4.11
C THR A 124 6.19 16.89 3.73
N THR A 125 6.13 17.19 2.44
CA THR A 125 5.72 18.49 1.89
C THR A 125 4.29 18.43 1.33
N PRO A 126 3.61 19.59 1.16
CA PRO A 126 2.26 19.62 0.58
C PRO A 126 2.18 18.97 -0.80
N ALA A 127 3.29 18.98 -1.54
CA ALA A 127 3.47 18.33 -2.83
C ALA A 127 3.12 16.84 -2.80
N MET A 128 3.20 16.15 -1.65
CA MET A 128 2.74 14.77 -1.52
C MET A 128 1.33 14.64 -2.09
N PHE A 129 0.35 15.35 -1.55
CA PHE A 129 -1.06 15.23 -1.96
C PHE A 129 -1.41 15.89 -3.31
N GLU A 130 -0.51 16.71 -3.87
CA GLU A 130 -0.73 17.44 -5.12
C GLU A 130 -0.11 16.74 -6.34
N ALA A 131 0.97 15.97 -6.14
CA ALA A 131 1.84 15.48 -7.21
C ALA A 131 1.39 14.17 -7.87
N TRP A 132 0.41 13.46 -7.32
CA TRP A 132 0.02 12.13 -7.83
C TRP A 132 -0.92 12.13 -9.04
N ALA A 133 -1.18 13.29 -9.65
CA ALA A 133 -1.81 13.34 -10.97
C ALA A 133 -0.82 12.83 -12.03
N PRO A 134 -1.15 11.80 -12.86
CA PRO A 134 -2.51 11.38 -13.25
C PRO A 134 -3.02 10.07 -12.61
N TYR A 135 -2.29 9.46 -11.68
CA TYR A 135 -2.60 8.10 -11.20
C TYR A 135 -3.67 8.10 -10.10
N GLN A 136 -3.64 9.05 -9.17
CA GLN A 136 -4.66 9.18 -8.13
C GLN A 136 -4.67 10.60 -7.55
N VAL A 137 -5.77 11.33 -7.74
CA VAL A 137 -5.97 12.62 -7.08
C VAL A 137 -6.53 12.35 -5.68
N TYR A 138 -5.82 12.82 -4.66
CA TYR A 138 -6.31 12.71 -3.28
C TYR A 138 -7.44 13.70 -3.06
N GLU A 139 -8.59 13.21 -2.63
CA GLU A 139 -9.72 14.02 -2.23
C GLU A 139 -9.80 14.06 -0.70
N PHE A 140 -9.73 15.26 -0.13
CA PHE A 140 -9.86 15.44 1.31
C PHE A 140 -11.34 15.37 1.69
N ALA A 141 -11.69 14.41 2.55
CA ALA A 141 -13.07 14.26 3.04
C ALA A 141 -13.58 15.53 3.75
N ALA A 142 -12.68 16.27 4.41
CA ALA A 142 -12.94 17.57 5.00
C ALA A 142 -11.65 18.39 5.09
N GLY A 143 -11.78 19.72 5.08
CA GLY A 143 -10.65 20.62 5.29
C GLY A 143 -9.83 20.88 4.03
N ARG A 144 -8.51 21.02 4.19
CA ARG A 144 -7.55 21.37 3.14
C ARG A 144 -6.19 20.71 3.40
N ASN A 145 -5.36 20.66 2.37
CA ASN A 145 -3.95 20.30 2.51
C ASN A 145 -3.22 21.28 3.47
N PHE A 146 -2.20 20.79 4.16
CA PHE A 146 -1.39 21.61 5.07
C PHE A 146 -0.46 22.54 4.28
N LYS A 147 -0.07 23.66 4.90
CA LYS A 147 0.87 24.63 4.29
C LYS A 147 2.26 24.52 4.90
N GLN A 148 3.29 24.63 4.06
CA GLN A 148 4.69 24.59 4.51
C GLN A 148 5.06 25.71 5.49
N GLU A 149 4.34 26.84 5.45
CA GLU A 149 4.50 27.98 6.37
C GLU A 149 3.96 27.69 7.79
N ASN A 150 3.07 26.70 7.93
CA ASN A 150 2.38 26.39 9.17
C ASN A 150 2.86 25.05 9.75
N PHE A 151 3.88 25.09 10.61
CA PHE A 151 4.56 23.89 11.12
C PHE A 151 3.73 22.93 11.99
N PHE A 152 2.56 23.36 12.47
CA PHE A 152 1.68 22.57 13.34
C PHE A 152 0.42 22.06 12.63
N GLU A 153 0.29 22.30 11.33
CA GLU A 153 -0.78 21.69 10.52
C GLU A 153 -0.39 20.26 10.14
N GLY A 154 -1.39 19.38 10.06
CA GLY A 154 -1.21 18.01 9.61
C GLY A 154 -2.50 17.48 8.98
N VAL A 155 -2.35 16.52 8.08
CA VAL A 155 -3.48 15.78 7.50
C VAL A 155 -3.58 14.45 8.24
N ILE A 156 -4.79 14.12 8.66
CA ILE A 156 -5.11 12.84 9.31
C ILE A 156 -6.07 12.10 8.40
N GLY A 157 -5.73 10.87 8.07
CA GLY A 157 -6.54 10.01 7.22
C GLY A 157 -5.75 8.80 6.76
N SER A 158 -6.46 7.73 6.45
CA SER A 158 -5.96 6.51 5.82
C SER A 158 -6.47 6.41 4.39
#